data_AF-A0A166MV17-F1
#
_entry.id   AF-A0A166MV17-F1
#
_cell.length_a   1.000
_cell.length_b   1.000
_cell.length_c   1.000
_cell.angle_alpha   90.00
_cell.angle_beta   90.00
_cell.angle_gamma   90.00
#
_symmetry.space_group_name_H-M   'P 1'
#
loop_
_entity.id
_entity.type
_entity.pdbx_description
1 polymer ?
#
loop_
_entity_poly.entity_id
_entity_poly.type
_entity_poly.pdbx_seq_one_letter_code
_entity_poly.pdbx_strand_id
1 'polypeptide(L)'
;MRKSYSSEFKLKAASMVLDEGQSVPDVCASLDIGPTALRRWVDQVRKERLGSTPEGAKAITADQREIQQLKALLRQKDLDIEILKKASALLLLDSKDHSR
;
A
#
# COMPACT_ATOMS: atom_id res chain seq x y z
N MET A 1 -16.10 12.69 14.52
CA MET A 1 -15.35 11.42 14.43
C MET A 1 -15.40 10.93 12.99
N ARG A 2 -14.25 10.65 12.35
CA ARG A 2 -14.22 10.20 10.94
C ARG A 2 -14.47 8.69 10.90
N LYS A 3 -15.51 8.24 10.18
CA LYS A 3 -15.77 6.80 9.97
C LYS A 3 -14.55 6.16 9.27
N SER A 4 -14.01 5.10 9.86
CA SER A 4 -12.94 4.29 9.27
C SER A 4 -13.53 2.99 8.77
N TYR A 5 -13.07 2.53 7.61
CA TYR A 5 -13.57 1.32 6.96
C TYR A 5 -12.41 0.37 6.68
N SER A 6 -12.65 -0.93 6.91
CA SER A 6 -11.71 -1.98 6.54
C SER A 6 -11.53 -2.03 5.02
N SER A 7 -10.39 -2.53 4.56
CA SER A 7 -10.14 -2.65 3.12
C SER A 7 -11.07 -3.65 2.45
N GLU A 8 -11.47 -4.71 3.16
CA GLU A 8 -12.46 -5.68 2.68
C GLU A 8 -13.81 -5.02 2.45
N PHE A 9 -14.25 -4.17 3.39
CA PHE A 9 -15.49 -3.42 3.22
C PHE A 9 -15.43 -2.48 2.02
N LYS A 10 -14.31 -1.75 1.86
CA LYS A 10 -14.10 -0.87 0.70
C LYS A 10 -14.10 -1.65 -0.61
N LEU A 11 -13.45 -2.81 -0.64
CA LEU A 11 -13.40 -3.68 -1.80
C LEU A 11 -14.79 -4.17 -2.18
N LYS A 12 -15.56 -4.68 -1.20
CA LYS A 12 -16.95 -5.12 -1.42
C LYS A 12 -17.83 -4.00 -1.97
N ALA A 13 -17.80 -2.82 -1.34
CA ALA A 13 -18.59 -1.68 -1.81
C ALA A 13 -18.21 -1.22 -3.22
N ALA A 14 -16.91 -1.24 -3.56
CA ALA A 14 -16.45 -0.94 -4.91
C ALA A 14 -16.85 -2.01 -5.93
N SER A 15 -16.82 -3.30 -5.54
CA SER A 15 -17.26 -4.42 -6.37
C SER A 15 -18.74 -4.38 -6.70
N MET A 16 -19.60 -3.94 -5.78
CA MET A 16 -21.03 -3.73 -6.07
C MET A 16 -21.25 -2.74 -7.24
N VAL A 17 -20.40 -1.72 -7.35
CA VAL A 17 -20.46 -0.76 -8.47
C VAL A 17 -19.78 -1.31 -9.72
N LEU A 18 -18.59 -1.90 -9.59
CA LEU A 18 -17.75 -2.30 -10.73
C LEU A 18 -18.19 -3.62 -11.38
N ASP A 19 -18.63 -4.59 -10.57
CA ASP A 19 -18.88 -5.96 -10.99
C ASP A 19 -20.39 -6.23 -11.08
N GLU A 20 -21.19 -5.74 -10.11
CA GLU A 20 -22.65 -5.94 -10.08
C GLU A 20 -23.42 -4.82 -10.80
N GLY A 21 -22.74 -3.77 -11.26
CA GLY A 21 -23.33 -2.68 -12.03
C GLY A 21 -24.29 -1.77 -11.25
N GLN A 22 -24.26 -1.81 -9.91
CA GLN A 22 -25.11 -0.97 -9.09
C GLN A 22 -24.70 0.50 -9.17
N SER A 23 -25.69 1.40 -9.05
CA SER A 23 -25.42 2.83 -9.08
C SER A 23 -24.75 3.30 -7.77
N VAL A 24 -23.85 4.28 -7.87
CA VAL A 24 -23.19 4.88 -6.69
C VAL A 24 -24.21 5.37 -5.65
N PRO A 25 -25.31 6.07 -6.00
CA PRO A 25 -26.35 6.45 -5.04
C PRO A 25 -26.96 5.26 -4.28
N ASP A 26 -27.28 4.15 -4.97
CA ASP A 26 -27.95 2.99 -4.35
C ASP A 26 -27.02 2.28 -3.36
N VAL A 27 -25.73 2.12 -3.73
CA VAL A 27 -24.71 1.54 -2.84
C VAL A 27 -24.47 2.45 -1.63
N CYS A 28 -24.47 3.78 -1.83
CA CYS A 28 -24.32 4.73 -0.72
C CYS A 28 -25.49 4.65 0.25
N ALA A 29 -26.73 4.56 -0.26
CA ALA A 29 -27.93 4.46 0.55
C ALA A 29 -28.00 3.14 1.32
N SER A 30 -27.64 2.02 0.68
CA SER A 30 -27.68 0.69 1.30
C SER A 30 -26.61 0.47 2.38
N LEU A 31 -25.42 1.08 2.23
CA LEU A 31 -24.29 0.87 3.13
C LEU A 31 -24.00 2.07 4.06
N ASP A 32 -24.80 3.13 4.01
CA ASP A 32 -24.61 4.39 4.75
C ASP A 32 -23.19 5.00 4.57
N ILE A 33 -22.76 5.06 3.30
CA ILE A 33 -21.44 5.58 2.90
C ILE A 33 -21.61 6.92 2.18
N GLY A 34 -20.69 7.86 2.40
CA GLY A 34 -20.66 9.11 1.65
C GLY A 34 -20.26 8.91 0.17
N PRO A 35 -20.96 9.54 -0.80
CA PRO A 35 -20.74 9.31 -2.23
C PRO A 35 -19.33 9.64 -2.72
N THR A 36 -18.69 10.66 -2.14
CA THR A 36 -17.30 11.01 -2.45
C THR A 36 -16.33 9.91 -2.01
N ALA A 37 -16.59 9.24 -0.88
CA ALA A 37 -15.74 8.16 -0.41
C ALA A 37 -15.87 6.93 -1.32
N LEU A 38 -17.10 6.55 -1.67
CA LEU A 38 -17.34 5.41 -2.54
C LEU A 38 -16.71 5.60 -3.93
N ARG A 39 -16.88 6.78 -4.56
CA ARG A 39 -16.25 7.08 -5.86
C ARG A 39 -14.73 6.93 -5.81
N ARG A 40 -14.08 7.44 -4.75
CA ARG A 40 -12.64 7.29 -4.56
C ARG A 40 -12.21 5.83 -4.44
N TRP A 41 -12.98 5.00 -3.73
CA TRP A 41 -12.67 3.57 -3.60
C TRP A 41 -12.86 2.83 -4.91
N VAL A 42 -13.92 3.14 -5.66
CA VAL A 42 -14.17 2.59 -7.01
C VAL A 42 -13.00 2.91 -7.94
N ASP A 43 -12.59 4.18 -7.99
CA ASP A 43 -11.45 4.62 -8.82
C ASP A 43 -10.15 3.93 -8.41
N GLN A 44 -9.91 3.80 -7.10
CA GLN A 44 -8.72 3.14 -6.57
C GLN A 44 -8.72 1.65 -6.90
N VAL A 45 -9.81 0.92 -6.65
CA VAL A 45 -9.92 -0.52 -6.97
C VAL A 45 -9.76 -0.75 -8.46
N ARG A 46 -10.33 0.12 -9.31
CA ARG A 46 -10.14 0.04 -10.76
C ARG A 46 -8.66 0.16 -11.15
N LYS A 47 -7.93 1.11 -10.58
CA LYS A 47 -6.48 1.28 -10.83
C LYS A 47 -5.67 0.10 -10.32
N GLU A 48 -5.98 -0.38 -9.12
CA GLU A 48 -5.31 -1.52 -8.49
C GLU A 48 -5.48 -2.80 -9.30
N ARG A 49 -6.68 -3.05 -9.86
CA ARG A 49 -6.95 -4.16 -10.79
C ARG A 49 -6.18 -4.04 -12.11
N LEU A 50 -5.82 -2.83 -12.53
CA LEU A 50 -4.94 -2.58 -13.67
C LEU A 50 -3.45 -2.66 -13.31
N GLY A 51 -3.12 -3.15 -12.11
CA GLY A 51 -1.74 -3.32 -11.65
C GLY A 51 -1.12 -2.08 -11.02
N SER A 52 -1.87 -0.98 -10.88
CA SER A 52 -1.34 0.24 -10.27
C SER A 52 -1.37 0.14 -8.74
N THR A 53 -0.18 -0.01 -8.15
CA THR A 53 -0.02 0.08 -6.70
C THR A 53 -0.15 1.54 -6.24
N PRO A 54 -1.03 1.87 -5.28
CA PRO A 54 -1.13 3.24 -4.79
C PRO A 54 0.14 3.68 -4.07
N GLU A 55 0.51 4.95 -4.24
CA GLU A 55 1.60 5.60 -3.52
C GLU A 55 1.03 6.50 -2.42
N GLY A 56 1.59 6.44 -1.21
CA GLY A 56 1.14 7.25 -0.07
C GLY A 56 -0.22 6.88 0.54
N ALA A 57 -0.93 5.88 -0.01
CA ALA A 57 -2.17 5.34 0.54
C ALA A 57 -2.09 3.82 0.68
N LYS A 58 -2.86 3.25 1.62
CA LYS A 58 -2.97 1.79 1.76
C LYS A 58 -3.75 1.21 0.59
N ALA A 59 -3.22 0.16 -0.02
CA ALA A 59 -3.93 -0.60 -1.04
C ALA A 59 -5.20 -1.27 -0.51
N ILE A 60 -6.25 -1.28 -1.33
CA ILE A 60 -7.55 -1.87 -1.02
C ILE A 60 -7.53 -3.37 -1.29
N THR A 61 -7.09 -3.77 -2.48
CA THR A 61 -6.91 -5.16 -2.92
C THR A 61 -5.76 -5.83 -2.16
N ALA A 62 -5.89 -7.15 -1.97
CA ALA A 62 -4.89 -7.95 -1.25
C ALA A 62 -3.55 -7.95 -1.98
N ASP A 63 -3.57 -8.24 -3.29
CA ASP A 63 -2.38 -8.31 -4.13
C ASP A 63 -1.58 -7.01 -4.08
N GLN A 64 -2.23 -5.86 -4.22
CA GLN A 64 -1.54 -4.56 -4.17
C GLN A 64 -1.04 -4.24 -2.75
N ARG A 65 -1.70 -4.74 -1.71
CA ARG A 65 -1.19 -4.60 -0.33
C ARG A 65 0.07 -5.43 -0.12
N GLU A 66 0.11 -6.64 -0.65
CA GLU A 66 1.28 -7.48 -0.60
C GLU A 66 2.44 -6.86 -1.39
N ILE A 67 2.18 -6.31 -2.58
CA ILE A 67 3.18 -5.55 -3.35
C ILE A 67 3.74 -4.38 -2.53
N GLN A 68 2.89 -3.63 -1.80
CA GLN A 68 3.37 -2.56 -0.93
C GLN A 68 4.25 -3.07 0.22
N GLN A 69 3.86 -4.17 0.85
CA GLN A 69 4.63 -4.78 1.94
C GLN A 69 5.99 -5.28 1.46
N LEU A 70 6.02 -5.96 0.31
CA LEU A 70 7.25 -6.44 -0.31
C LEU A 70 8.18 -5.30 -0.71
N LYS A 71 7.65 -4.23 -1.31
CA LYS A 71 8.43 -3.00 -1.61
C LYS A 71 9.00 -2.35 -0.35
N ALA A 72 8.26 -2.35 0.76
CA ALA A 72 8.76 -1.83 2.03
C ALA A 72 9.89 -2.70 2.59
N LEU A 73 9.72 -4.03 2.55
CA LEU A 73 10.74 -4.98 3.01
C LEU A 73 12.02 -4.89 2.18
N LEU A 74 11.92 -4.77 0.86
CA LEU A 74 13.08 -4.58 -0.02
C LEU A 74 13.85 -3.33 0.35
N ARG A 75 13.17 -2.19 0.50
CA ARG A 75 13.83 -0.94 0.93
C ARG A 75 14.53 -1.07 2.27
N GLN A 76 13.92 -1.78 3.22
CA GLN A 76 14.56 -2.03 4.51
C GLN A 76 15.83 -2.87 4.36
N LYS A 77 15.77 -3.94 3.57
CA LYS A 77 16.94 -4.78 3.29
C LYS A 77 18.05 -4.02 2.59
N ASP A 78 17.73 -3.15 1.64
CA ASP A 78 18.72 -2.32 0.95
C ASP A 78 19.44 -1.38 1.94
N LEU A 79 18.70 -0.78 2.87
CA LEU A 79 19.28 0.05 3.93
C LEU A 79 20.19 -0.76 4.86
N ASP A 80 19.74 -1.94 5.29
CA ASP A 80 20.52 -2.82 6.17
C ASP A 80 21.84 -3.23 5.49
N ILE A 81 21.78 -3.60 4.20
CA ILE A 81 22.96 -3.93 3.40
C ILE A 81 23.92 -2.74 3.31
N GLU A 82 23.42 -1.53 3.06
CA GLU A 82 24.25 -0.33 2.99
C GLU A 82 24.92 0.01 4.32
N ILE A 83 24.21 -0.16 5.44
CA ILE A 83 24.78 0.01 6.78
C ILE A 83 25.89 -1.02 7.02
N LEU A 84 25.66 -2.29 6.70
CA LEU A 84 26.63 -3.37 6.88
C LEU A 84 27.89 -3.16 6.03
N LYS A 85 27.74 -2.72 4.78
CA LYS A 85 28.88 -2.37 3.90
C LYS A 85 29.71 -1.24 4.51
N LYS A 86 29.07 -0.17 5.00
CA LYS A 86 29.77 0.96 5.62
C LYS A 86 30.51 0.55 6.90
N ALA A 87 29.88 -0.25 7.75
CA ALA A 87 30.52 -0.79 8.96
C ALA A 87 31.74 -1.66 8.60
N SER A 88 31.60 -2.54 7.61
CA SER A 88 32.70 -3.40 7.14
C SER A 88 33.88 -2.58 6.60
N ALA A 89 33.60 -1.53 5.82
CA ALA A 89 34.64 -0.64 5.32
C ALA A 89 35.37 0.11 6.46
N LEU A 90 34.63 0.59 7.46
CA LEU A 90 35.21 1.27 8.62
C LEU A 90 36.13 0.34 9.43
N LEU A 91 35.70 -0.90 9.70
CA LEU A 91 36.52 -1.89 10.42
C LEU A 91 37.81 -2.22 9.66
N LEU A 92 37.74 -2.34 8.33
CA LEU A 92 38.92 -2.58 7.50
C LEU A 92 39.90 -1.40 7.52
N LEU A 93 39.42 -0.15 7.60
CA LEU A 93 40.27 1.02 7.77
C LEU A 93 40.94 1.03 9.15
N ASP A 94 40.17 0.80 10.21
CA ASP A 94 40.67 0.76 11.59
C ASP A 94 41.78 -0.30 11.79
N SER A 95 41.61 -1.49 11.19
CA SER A 95 42.62 -2.54 11.24
C SER A 95 43.95 -2.17 10.55
N LYS A 96 43.90 -1.32 9.51
CA LYS A 96 45.10 -0.84 8.80
C LYS A 96 45.84 0.23 9.59
N ASP A 97 45.11 1.08 10.30
CA ASP A 97 45.69 2.17 11.10
C ASP A 97 46.41 1.63 12.35
N HIS A 98 45.95 0.52 12.92
CA HIS A 98 46.59 -0.15 14.08
C HIS A 98 47.81 -1.03 13.73
N SER A 99 48.06 -1.30 12.45
CA SER A 99 49.23 -2.08 11.98
C SER A 99 50.40 -1.20 11.49
N ARG A 100 50.37 0.11 11.78
CA ARG A 100 51.42 1.09 11.47
C ARG A 100 52.24 1.49 12.69
#